data_AF-A0AA37GB17-F1
#
_entry.id   AF-A0AA37GB17-F1
#
_cell.length_a   1.000
_cell.length_b   1.000
_cell.length_c   1.000
_cell.angle_alpha   90.00
_cell.angle_beta   90.00
_cell.angle_gamma   90.00
#
_symmetry.space_group_name_H-M   'P 1'
#
loop_
_entity.id
_entity.type
_entity.pdbx_description
1 polymer ?
#
loop_
_entity_poly.entity_id
_entity_poly.type
_entity_poly.pdbx_seq_one_letter_code
_entity_poly.pdbx_strand_id
1 'polypeptide(L)'
;MAPEVLQHFAVGGGAFPVTKMQDPKEKFYRHFQDEVTSLQEQINDIGSIAQVGGERQDAIDHILAGISNLSNEVADASDYVPSYDQRNYAQVRRPPHREMIHVLTPRQAVKALTDKLNETTTKLAPRSRFQFKPRGANTATSNVAAPKNDPRLLVGSSLAEPLPASHGGPVVAPDAQAEPDGLGELPSFAKNYNEEMARPSATKVRKPSFSTAKDIAIFGQDGLHIILPSSASRATSSGRLTDLKRCVVDMSLALSGNTSFANLALKNIEKSLIVAGNVTGPAHITGVSDSIIVVAARQVRIHECKNVDIYLHCSSHPIIEDCSNMRFAPLPAHFDTQEDPVKNQWDQVDDFKWLKSEPSPNWSILPEEQRLADEIWTKVVPGERGKDLHDILRAVGVSKQ
;
A
#
# COMPACT_ATOMS: atom_id res chain seq x y z
N MET A 1 -12.28 31.38 71.79
CA MET A 1 -11.35 32.51 72.05
C MET A 1 -10.01 32.14 71.43
N ALA A 2 -9.46 33.00 70.58
CA ALA A 2 -8.06 32.89 70.15
C ALA A 2 -7.12 33.06 71.37
N PRO A 3 -5.83 32.65 71.30
CA PRO A 3 -4.85 33.48 70.61
C PRO A 3 -3.74 32.74 69.82
N GLU A 4 -3.05 33.54 69.02
CA GLU A 4 -1.74 33.33 68.37
C GLU A 4 -0.61 32.95 69.35
N VAL A 5 0.52 32.39 68.84
CA VAL A 5 1.87 33.00 68.85
C VAL A 5 2.82 32.19 67.93
N LEU A 6 3.68 32.94 67.20
CA LEU A 6 4.82 32.58 66.33
C LEU A 6 5.78 31.50 66.94
N GLN A 7 6.68 30.78 66.24
CA GLN A 7 7.77 31.24 65.37
C GLN A 7 8.63 30.04 64.88
N HIS A 8 9.41 30.28 63.82
CA HIS A 8 10.28 29.39 63.04
C HIS A 8 11.30 28.51 63.80
N PHE A 9 11.54 27.31 63.27
CA PHE A 9 12.89 26.71 63.16
C PHE A 9 13.00 25.88 61.87
N ALA A 10 13.99 26.23 61.04
CA ALA A 10 14.46 25.43 59.92
C ALA A 10 15.60 24.52 60.38
N VAL A 11 15.57 23.22 60.06
CA VAL A 11 16.75 22.37 59.80
C VAL A 11 16.27 21.10 59.09
N GLY A 12 17.00 20.66 58.06
CA GLY A 12 17.19 19.22 57.81
C GLY A 12 16.77 18.73 56.43
N GLY A 13 17.63 18.96 55.44
CA GLY A 13 17.55 18.27 54.15
C GLY A 13 17.74 16.76 54.32
N GLY A 14 16.71 16.02 53.92
CA GLY A 14 16.81 14.60 53.56
C GLY A 14 16.53 14.49 52.07
N ALA A 15 17.58 14.46 51.26
CA ALA A 15 17.48 14.21 49.84
C ALA A 15 17.01 12.76 49.62
N PHE A 16 15.72 12.59 49.35
CA PHE A 16 15.25 11.41 48.65
C PHE A 16 15.87 11.45 47.24
N PRO A 17 16.45 10.35 46.72
CA PRO A 17 16.86 10.31 45.33
C PRO A 17 15.57 10.38 44.52
N VAL A 18 15.24 11.57 44.02
CA VAL A 18 14.25 11.74 42.96
C VAL A 18 14.85 11.01 41.78
N THR A 19 14.43 9.76 41.58
CA THR A 19 14.64 9.01 40.36
C THR A 19 14.10 9.92 39.26
N LYS A 20 15.00 10.54 38.49
CA LYS A 20 14.63 11.32 37.32
C LYS A 20 13.71 10.42 36.50
N MET A 21 12.42 10.74 36.45
CA MET A 21 11.50 10.08 35.53
C MET A 21 12.10 10.30 34.15
N GLN A 22 12.73 9.26 33.59
CA GLN A 22 13.31 9.31 32.26
C GLN A 22 12.19 9.71 31.30
N ASP A 23 12.39 10.85 30.62
CA ASP A 23 11.50 11.35 29.59
C ASP A 23 11.23 10.20 28.60
N PRO A 24 9.97 9.83 28.30
CA PRO A 24 9.62 8.81 27.31
C PRO A 24 10.40 8.95 25.99
N LYS A 25 10.75 10.18 25.60
CA LYS A 25 11.58 10.49 24.44
C LYS A 25 13.01 9.95 24.56
N GLU A 26 13.64 10.11 25.73
CA GLU A 26 15.01 9.66 25.98
C GLU A 26 15.09 8.12 25.96
N LYS A 27 14.04 7.44 26.45
CA LYS A 27 13.93 5.98 26.37
C LYS A 27 13.81 5.50 24.93
N PHE A 28 12.97 6.15 24.14
CA PHE A 28 12.80 5.85 22.71
C PHE A 28 14.13 6.01 21.96
N TYR A 29 14.82 7.14 22.11
CA TYR A 29 16.08 7.39 21.40
C TYR A 29 17.19 6.40 21.77
N ARG A 30 17.27 5.96 23.04
CA ARG A 30 18.21 4.91 23.44
C ARG A 30 17.87 3.58 22.79
N HIS A 31 16.62 3.15 22.89
CA HIS A 31 16.15 1.91 22.25
C HIS A 31 16.44 1.93 20.75
N PHE A 32 16.12 3.04 20.09
CA PHE A 32 16.36 3.24 18.67
C PHE A 32 17.85 3.12 18.29
N GLN A 33 18.74 3.72 19.07
CA GLN A 33 20.19 3.64 18.80
C GLN A 33 20.74 2.22 19.00
N ASP A 34 20.26 1.52 20.02
CA ASP A 34 20.66 0.15 20.32
C ASP A 34 20.18 -0.81 19.20
N GLU A 35 18.93 -0.69 18.76
CA GLU A 35 18.37 -1.45 17.63
C GLU A 35 19.06 -1.17 16.30
N VAL A 36 19.34 0.10 15.98
CA VAL A 36 20.11 0.46 14.77
C VAL A 36 21.49 -0.19 14.78
N THR A 37 22.16 -0.22 15.94
CA THR A 37 23.49 -0.83 16.07
C THR A 37 23.43 -2.34 15.91
N SER A 38 22.45 -2.99 16.54
CA SER A 38 22.19 -4.43 16.42
C SER A 38 21.93 -4.85 14.97
N LEU A 39 21.00 -4.18 14.28
CA LEU A 39 20.71 -4.45 12.87
C LEU A 39 21.93 -4.18 11.98
N GLN A 40 22.73 -3.17 12.33
CA GLN A 40 23.94 -2.86 11.59
C GLN A 40 25.00 -3.96 11.70
N GLU A 41 25.17 -4.56 12.87
CA GLU A 41 26.06 -5.71 13.09
C GLU A 41 25.53 -6.95 12.34
N GLN A 42 24.24 -7.26 12.47
CA GLN A 42 23.62 -8.37 11.75
C GLN A 42 23.80 -8.26 10.23
N ILE A 43 23.67 -7.05 9.65
CA ILE A 43 23.92 -6.80 8.22
C ILE A 43 25.38 -7.08 7.83
N ASN A 44 26.34 -6.72 8.68
CA ASN A 44 27.76 -6.98 8.39
C ASN A 44 28.06 -8.49 8.45
N ASP A 45 27.35 -9.23 9.29
CA ASP A 45 27.56 -10.67 9.50
C ASP A 45 26.88 -11.56 8.45
N ILE A 46 25.95 -11.05 7.62
CA ILE A 46 25.29 -11.81 6.53
C ILE A 46 26.31 -12.51 5.63
N GLY A 47 27.46 -11.87 5.36
CA GLY A 47 28.51 -12.43 4.52
C GLY A 47 29.20 -13.66 5.12
N SER A 48 29.14 -13.84 6.44
CA SER A 48 29.70 -14.98 7.17
C SER A 48 28.77 -16.19 7.23
N ILE A 49 27.47 -15.99 6.98
CA ILE A 49 26.45 -17.04 7.02
C ILE A 49 26.52 -17.86 5.74
N ALA A 50 26.61 -19.19 5.88
CA ALA A 50 26.66 -20.11 4.76
C ALA A 50 25.39 -20.02 3.91
N GLN A 51 25.53 -20.15 2.58
CA GLN A 51 24.38 -20.17 1.66
C GLN A 51 23.60 -21.51 1.71
N VAL A 52 24.04 -22.46 2.52
CA VAL A 52 23.49 -23.83 2.57
C VAL A 52 22.22 -23.83 3.41
N GLY A 53 21.14 -24.42 2.90
CA GLY A 53 19.93 -24.69 3.70
C GLY A 53 18.97 -23.51 3.90
N GLY A 54 19.21 -22.35 3.29
CA GLY A 54 18.30 -21.19 3.41
C GLY A 54 18.60 -20.27 4.61
N GLU A 55 19.53 -20.63 5.49
CA GLU A 55 19.89 -19.86 6.70
C GLU A 55 20.26 -18.39 6.40
N ARG A 56 20.95 -18.14 5.28
CA ARG A 56 21.25 -16.77 4.82
C ARG A 56 19.99 -16.01 4.42
N GLN A 57 19.04 -16.67 3.77
CA GLN A 57 17.77 -16.06 3.38
C GLN A 57 16.94 -15.76 4.63
N ASP A 58 16.88 -16.68 5.58
CA ASP A 58 16.20 -16.49 6.86
C ASP A 58 16.80 -15.33 7.67
N ALA A 59 18.13 -15.19 7.67
CA ALA A 59 18.82 -14.06 8.29
C ALA A 59 18.49 -12.73 7.61
N ILE A 60 18.42 -12.70 6.27
CA ILE A 60 17.98 -11.50 5.52
C ILE A 60 16.53 -11.15 5.87
N ASP A 61 15.64 -12.14 5.93
CA ASP A 61 14.23 -11.93 6.24
C ASP A 61 14.03 -11.46 7.69
N HIS A 62 14.86 -11.95 8.64
CA HIS A 62 14.89 -11.48 10.02
C HIS A 62 15.32 -10.01 10.12
N ILE A 63 16.37 -9.61 9.40
CA ILE A 63 16.84 -8.22 9.36
C ILE A 63 15.80 -7.31 8.70
N LEU A 64 15.15 -7.77 7.62
CA LEU A 64 14.05 -7.04 6.96
C LEU A 64 12.88 -6.80 7.93
N ALA A 65 12.50 -7.82 8.69
CA ALA A 65 11.47 -7.68 9.73
C ALA A 65 11.89 -6.68 10.82
N GLY A 66 13.15 -6.71 11.26
CA GLY A 66 13.70 -5.77 12.24
C GLY A 66 13.70 -4.32 11.73
N ILE A 67 14.14 -4.08 10.49
CA ILE A 67 14.10 -2.75 9.86
C ILE A 67 12.64 -2.25 9.72
N SER A 68 11.70 -3.14 9.38
CA SER A 68 10.28 -2.82 9.28
C SER A 68 9.69 -2.41 10.63
N ASN A 69 9.99 -3.16 11.69
CA ASN A 69 9.56 -2.84 13.06
C ASN A 69 10.13 -1.50 13.51
N LEU A 70 11.43 -1.27 13.30
CA LEU A 70 12.09 -0.01 13.62
C LEU A 70 11.50 1.17 12.83
N SER A 71 11.10 0.95 11.57
CA SER A 71 10.41 1.96 10.76
C SER A 71 9.03 2.30 11.31
N ASN A 72 8.29 1.31 11.79
CA ASN A 72 6.98 1.51 12.42
C ASN A 72 7.11 2.24 13.75
N GLU A 73 8.09 1.87 14.59
CA GLU A 73 8.39 2.58 15.84
C GLU A 73 8.76 4.06 15.60
N VAL A 74 9.51 4.36 14.53
CA VAL A 74 9.83 5.74 14.13
C VAL A 74 8.61 6.48 13.60
N ALA A 75 7.66 5.78 12.96
CA ALA A 75 6.41 6.37 12.52
C ALA A 75 5.53 6.73 13.72
N ASP A 76 5.36 5.80 14.67
CA ASP A 76 4.60 6.00 15.90
C ASP A 76 5.22 7.08 16.80
N ALA A 77 6.55 7.13 16.86
CA ALA A 77 7.28 8.15 17.61
C ALA A 77 7.28 9.53 16.95
N SER A 78 6.97 9.61 15.65
CA SER A 78 6.92 10.89 14.95
C SER A 78 5.76 11.78 15.39
N ASP A 79 4.77 11.23 16.09
CA ASP A 79 3.63 11.96 16.65
C ASP A 79 4.00 12.78 17.91
N TYR A 80 5.04 12.39 18.65
CA TYR A 80 5.47 13.10 19.88
C TYR A 80 6.92 13.58 19.88
N VAL A 81 7.70 13.31 18.82
CA VAL A 81 9.08 13.79 18.67
C VAL A 81 9.21 14.73 17.46
N PRO A 82 9.03 16.06 17.67
CA PRO A 82 9.25 17.05 16.63
C PRO A 82 10.69 17.00 16.09
N SER A 83 10.87 17.30 14.80
CA SER A 83 12.15 17.25 14.08
C SER A 83 13.27 18.12 14.66
N TYR A 84 12.96 18.96 15.66
CA TYR A 84 13.84 19.98 16.23
C TYR A 84 14.66 19.52 17.45
N ASP A 85 14.31 18.40 18.11
CA ASP A 85 14.95 18.00 19.38
C ASP A 85 16.19 17.09 19.25
N GLN A 86 16.61 16.73 18.02
CA GLN A 86 17.72 15.81 17.80
C GLN A 86 19.09 16.33 18.30
N ARG A 87 19.26 17.67 18.40
CA ARG A 87 20.52 18.27 18.82
C ARG A 87 20.76 18.24 20.34
N ASN A 88 19.70 18.25 21.15
CA ASN A 88 19.84 18.32 22.61
C ASN A 88 20.14 16.96 23.24
N TYR A 89 19.55 15.88 22.74
CA TYR A 89 19.74 14.54 23.33
C TYR A 89 21.02 13.84 22.89
N ALA A 90 21.55 14.15 21.69
CA ALA A 90 22.85 13.67 21.24
C ALA A 90 24.04 14.26 22.03
N GLN A 91 23.82 15.31 22.85
CA GLN A 91 24.88 15.97 23.60
C GLN A 91 25.14 15.36 25.00
N VAL A 92 24.21 14.59 25.57
CA VAL A 92 24.32 14.15 26.98
C VAL A 92 25.39 13.05 27.17
N ARG A 93 25.92 12.45 26.09
CA ARG A 93 26.94 11.39 26.21
C ARG A 93 28.00 11.46 25.11
N ARG A 94 28.75 12.56 25.03
CA ARG A 94 30.00 12.60 24.25
C ARG A 94 31.20 12.21 25.12
N PRO A 95 31.83 11.03 24.93
CA PRO A 95 33.21 10.79 25.35
C PRO A 95 34.20 11.47 24.38
N PRO A 96 35.43 11.82 24.81
CA PRO A 96 36.25 12.85 24.17
C PRO A 96 37.02 12.44 22.91
N HIS A 97 36.93 11.20 22.43
CA HIS A 97 37.65 10.78 21.23
C HIS A 97 36.89 9.74 20.41
N ARG A 98 36.03 10.19 19.50
CA ARG A 98 35.72 9.44 18.27
C ARG A 98 35.13 10.37 17.23
N GLU A 99 35.51 10.15 15.98
CA GLU A 99 35.20 10.95 14.81
C GLU A 99 33.70 11.26 14.66
N MET A 100 33.41 12.37 13.97
CA MET A 100 32.08 12.89 13.68
C MET A 100 31.13 11.80 13.15
N ILE A 101 30.33 11.21 14.02
CA ILE A 101 29.14 10.48 13.61
C ILE A 101 28.15 11.54 13.11
N HIS A 102 27.92 11.57 11.80
CA HIS A 102 26.82 12.30 11.19
C HIS A 102 25.55 11.99 12.00
N VAL A 103 24.96 13.01 12.61
CA VAL A 103 23.69 12.87 13.35
C VAL A 103 22.60 12.66 12.31
N LEU A 104 22.43 11.42 11.88
CA LEU A 104 21.35 10.99 10.99
C LEU A 104 20.04 11.07 11.78
N THR A 105 18.99 11.60 11.17
CA THR A 105 17.64 11.52 11.75
C THR A 105 17.19 10.06 11.84
N PRO A 106 16.26 9.67 12.73
CA PRO A 106 15.78 8.29 12.80
C PRO A 106 15.29 7.74 11.45
N ARG A 107 14.61 8.57 10.65
CA ARG A 107 14.19 8.21 9.29
C ARG A 107 15.37 8.03 8.33
N GLN A 108 16.42 8.84 8.45
CA GLN A 108 17.64 8.68 7.65
C GLN A 108 18.44 7.44 8.06
N ALA A 109 18.46 7.09 9.35
CA ALA A 109 19.11 5.88 9.84
C ALA A 109 18.41 4.61 9.34
N VAL A 110 17.08 4.57 9.38
CA VAL A 110 16.30 3.46 8.77
C VAL A 110 16.59 3.33 7.28
N LYS A 111 16.60 4.45 6.54
CA LYS A 111 16.95 4.45 5.11
C LYS A 111 18.37 3.93 4.86
N ALA A 112 19.35 4.36 5.67
CA ALA A 112 20.73 3.90 5.55
C ALA A 112 20.89 2.40 5.81
N LEU A 113 20.14 1.83 6.77
CA LEU A 113 20.11 0.39 7.01
C LEU A 113 19.51 -0.38 5.82
N THR A 114 18.40 0.12 5.25
CA THR A 114 17.79 -0.47 4.05
C THR A 114 18.74 -0.45 2.85
N ASP A 115 19.39 0.69 2.60
CA ASP A 115 20.35 0.84 1.50
C ASP A 115 21.54 -0.11 1.68
N LYS A 116 22.05 -0.23 2.91
CA LYS A 116 23.19 -1.11 3.22
C LYS A 116 22.84 -2.60 3.15
N LEU A 117 21.63 -3.00 3.56
CA LEU A 117 21.14 -4.37 3.38
C LEU A 117 21.03 -4.72 1.89
N ASN A 118 20.44 -3.82 1.08
CA ASN A 118 20.34 -4.01 -0.37
C ASN A 118 21.71 -4.14 -1.04
N GLU A 119 22.67 -3.30 -0.65
CA GLU A 119 24.05 -3.38 -1.16
C GLU A 119 24.71 -4.72 -0.80
N THR A 120 24.55 -5.18 0.44
CA THR A 120 25.15 -6.43 0.93
C THR A 120 24.52 -7.65 0.26
N THR A 121 23.20 -7.68 0.13
CA THR A 121 22.47 -8.74 -0.59
C THR A 121 22.84 -8.77 -2.08
N THR A 122 23.00 -7.61 -2.72
CA THR A 122 23.43 -7.53 -4.13
C THR A 122 24.86 -8.03 -4.34
N LYS A 123 25.78 -7.74 -3.39
CA LYS A 123 27.16 -8.26 -3.42
C LYS A 123 27.24 -9.77 -3.23
N LEU A 124 26.30 -10.35 -2.50
CA LEU A 124 26.26 -11.78 -2.18
C LEU A 124 25.41 -12.62 -3.14
N ALA A 125 24.73 -12.00 -4.12
CA ALA A 125 23.95 -12.69 -5.12
C ALA A 125 24.84 -13.52 -6.08
N PRO A 126 24.44 -14.76 -6.44
CA PRO A 126 25.23 -15.59 -7.34
C PRO A 126 25.30 -14.94 -8.73
N ARG A 127 26.53 -14.73 -9.25
CA ARG A 127 26.73 -14.12 -10.58
C ARG A 127 26.11 -15.04 -11.65
N SER A 128 25.14 -14.51 -12.39
CA SER A 128 24.56 -15.15 -13.58
C SER A 128 25.66 -15.59 -14.55
N ARG A 129 25.80 -16.91 -14.74
CA ARG A 129 26.71 -17.49 -15.74
C ARG A 129 26.04 -17.47 -17.11
N PHE A 130 26.70 -16.76 -18.03
CA PHE A 130 26.51 -16.72 -19.50
C PHE A 130 25.53 -17.75 -20.09
N GLN A 131 24.45 -17.25 -20.70
CA GLN A 131 23.54 -18.03 -21.54
C GLN A 131 23.95 -17.89 -23.01
N PHE A 132 24.34 -18.99 -23.66
CA PHE A 132 24.67 -19.02 -25.09
C PHE A 132 23.40 -18.81 -25.94
N LYS A 133 23.45 -17.85 -26.87
CA LYS A 133 22.43 -17.69 -27.92
C LYS A 133 22.74 -18.59 -29.11
N PRO A 134 21.85 -19.49 -29.58
CA PRO A 134 22.00 -20.10 -30.89
C PRO A 134 21.54 -19.10 -31.96
N ARG A 135 22.41 -18.84 -32.94
CA ARG A 135 22.12 -18.03 -34.15
C ARG A 135 21.87 -19.00 -35.30
N GLY A 136 20.76 -18.78 -36.02
CA GLY A 136 20.29 -19.68 -37.07
C GLY A 136 21.17 -19.78 -38.31
N ALA A 137 20.94 -20.85 -39.09
CA ALA A 137 21.34 -20.97 -40.48
C ALA A 137 20.28 -21.76 -41.24
N ASN A 138 19.61 -21.09 -42.18
CA ASN A 138 18.90 -21.71 -43.29
C ASN A 138 19.93 -22.07 -44.37
N THR A 139 19.94 -23.31 -44.86
CA THR A 139 20.23 -23.67 -46.26
C THR A 139 19.68 -25.06 -46.56
N ALA A 140 18.99 -25.17 -47.69
CA ALA A 140 18.22 -26.32 -48.16
C ALA A 140 19.06 -27.34 -48.98
N THR A 141 18.40 -28.48 -49.30
CA THR A 141 18.75 -29.56 -50.27
C THR A 141 19.82 -30.55 -49.79
N SER A 142 19.70 -31.88 -49.88
CA SER A 142 19.08 -32.76 -50.90
C SER A 142 18.88 -34.20 -50.38
N ASN A 143 17.87 -34.89 -50.94
CA ASN A 143 17.57 -36.32 -50.84
C ASN A 143 18.78 -37.26 -51.03
N VAL A 144 18.91 -38.32 -50.21
CA VAL A 144 19.31 -39.68 -50.65
C VAL A 144 18.73 -40.73 -49.69
N ALA A 145 18.21 -41.80 -50.29
CA ALA A 145 17.47 -42.92 -49.73
C ALA A 145 18.32 -43.92 -48.91
N ALA A 146 17.59 -44.72 -48.13
CA ALA A 146 18.03 -45.92 -47.42
C ALA A 146 18.57 -47.03 -48.35
N PRO A 147 19.31 -48.00 -47.78
CA PRO A 147 19.19 -49.39 -48.20
C PRO A 147 18.82 -50.35 -47.05
N LYS A 148 18.17 -51.45 -47.45
CA LYS A 148 17.70 -52.59 -46.64
C LYS A 148 18.68 -53.77 -46.67
N ASN A 149 18.48 -54.69 -45.71
CA ASN A 149 18.97 -56.09 -45.57
C ASN A 149 20.43 -56.25 -45.09
N ASP A 150 20.78 -57.16 -44.17
CA ASP A 150 20.49 -58.61 -44.17
C ASP A 150 20.67 -59.24 -42.74
N PRO A 151 20.70 -60.57 -42.51
CA PRO A 151 19.72 -61.33 -41.72
C PRO A 151 20.37 -62.02 -40.49
N ARG A 152 19.65 -62.96 -39.85
CA ARG A 152 20.06 -63.86 -38.74
C ARG A 152 19.66 -63.39 -37.33
N LEU A 153 18.47 -63.76 -36.89
CA LEU A 153 18.29 -64.93 -35.99
C LEU A 153 16.81 -65.07 -35.62
N LEU A 154 16.35 -66.30 -35.76
CA LEU A 154 15.02 -66.82 -35.40
C LEU A 154 14.86 -66.99 -33.89
N VAL A 155 13.62 -67.31 -33.52
CA VAL A 155 13.08 -67.93 -32.30
C VAL A 155 12.35 -66.89 -31.43
N GLY A 156 11.04 -66.97 -31.21
CA GLY A 156 10.04 -67.96 -31.58
C GLY A 156 8.80 -67.78 -30.67
N SER A 157 7.63 -68.15 -31.21
CA SER A 157 6.35 -68.37 -30.51
C SER A 157 5.66 -67.14 -29.91
N SER A 158 4.36 -66.91 -30.11
CA SER A 158 3.30 -67.77 -30.64
C SER A 158 1.99 -66.98 -30.80
N LEU A 159 1.36 -67.18 -31.96
CA LEU A 159 -0.06 -67.39 -32.21
C LEU A 159 -1.08 -66.22 -32.24
N ALA A 160 -1.55 -66.00 -33.47
CA ALA A 160 -2.97 -66.04 -33.89
C ALA A 160 -3.79 -64.72 -33.94
N GLU A 161 -3.74 -64.12 -35.12
CA GLU A 161 -4.79 -63.49 -35.97
C GLU A 161 -6.14 -64.28 -36.01
N PRO A 162 -7.29 -63.84 -36.60
CA PRO A 162 -7.70 -62.57 -37.27
C PRO A 162 -9.07 -61.94 -36.83
N LEU A 163 -9.35 -60.76 -37.41
CA LEU A 163 -10.61 -60.00 -37.70
C LEU A 163 -11.87 -60.83 -38.10
N PRO A 164 -13.08 -60.27 -38.44
CA PRO A 164 -13.77 -58.97 -38.19
C PRO A 164 -15.31 -59.10 -37.86
N ALA A 165 -16.02 -57.94 -37.78
CA ALA A 165 -17.32 -57.62 -38.42
C ALA A 165 -18.52 -57.15 -37.53
N SER A 166 -18.86 -55.87 -37.74
CA SER A 166 -20.20 -55.26 -37.93
C SER A 166 -21.27 -55.18 -36.83
N HIS A 167 -21.94 -54.01 -36.87
CA HIS A 167 -23.31 -53.67 -36.49
C HIS A 167 -23.67 -53.21 -35.07
N GLY A 168 -24.25 -52.01 -35.02
CA GLY A 168 -25.29 -51.61 -34.07
C GLY A 168 -24.86 -50.58 -33.02
N GLY A 169 -25.35 -49.34 -33.11
CA GLY A 169 -25.34 -48.40 -31.97
C GLY A 169 -26.38 -48.80 -30.90
N PRO A 170 -26.80 -47.93 -29.96
CA PRO A 170 -26.28 -46.62 -29.54
C PRO A 170 -25.96 -46.59 -28.03
N VAL A 171 -24.89 -45.93 -27.56
CA VAL A 171 -24.71 -45.75 -26.09
C VAL A 171 -23.82 -44.57 -25.72
N VAL A 172 -24.44 -43.60 -25.04
CA VAL A 172 -24.02 -42.92 -23.81
C VAL A 172 -22.52 -42.64 -23.63
N ALA A 173 -22.17 -41.36 -23.61
CA ALA A 173 -20.86 -40.86 -23.19
C ALA A 173 -20.59 -41.16 -21.71
N PRO A 174 -19.43 -41.73 -21.34
CA PRO A 174 -18.93 -41.68 -19.99
C PRO A 174 -17.83 -40.62 -19.83
N ASP A 175 -18.00 -39.91 -18.73
CA ASP A 175 -17.07 -39.06 -18.00
C ASP A 175 -15.64 -39.63 -17.95
N ALA A 176 -14.64 -38.79 -18.26
CA ALA A 176 -13.22 -39.13 -18.11
C ALA A 176 -12.46 -37.92 -17.53
N GLN A 177 -12.45 -37.90 -16.20
CA GLN A 177 -11.33 -37.59 -15.31
C GLN A 177 -10.33 -36.51 -15.75
N ALA A 178 -10.42 -35.36 -15.07
CA ALA A 178 -9.41 -34.33 -15.03
C ALA A 178 -8.12 -34.85 -14.38
N GLU A 179 -7.05 -34.89 -15.16
CA GLU A 179 -5.67 -34.97 -14.65
C GLU A 179 -5.29 -33.61 -14.03
N PRO A 180 -4.75 -33.57 -12.80
CA PRO A 180 -4.28 -32.34 -12.19
C PRO A 180 -2.94 -31.95 -12.83
N ASP A 181 -2.96 -30.93 -13.68
CA ASP A 181 -1.77 -30.35 -14.29
C ASP A 181 -0.89 -29.76 -13.18
N GLY A 182 0.22 -30.42 -12.90
CA GLY A 182 1.19 -30.06 -11.88
C GLY A 182 1.92 -28.77 -12.24
N LEU A 183 1.28 -27.64 -11.98
CA LEU A 183 1.92 -26.33 -12.01
C LEU A 183 2.69 -26.12 -10.71
N GLY A 184 4.00 -26.34 -10.77
CA GLY A 184 4.92 -25.97 -9.70
C GLY A 184 4.78 -24.51 -9.30
N GLU A 185 5.00 -24.20 -8.03
CA GLU A 185 4.98 -22.85 -7.48
C GLU A 185 5.94 -21.94 -8.28
N LEU A 186 5.36 -20.98 -8.99
CA LEU A 186 6.11 -19.88 -9.58
C LEU A 186 6.59 -18.96 -8.44
N PRO A 187 7.86 -18.50 -8.46
CA PRO A 187 8.36 -17.57 -7.45
C PRO A 187 7.53 -16.29 -7.46
N SER A 188 6.89 -15.99 -6.33
CA SER A 188 6.08 -14.77 -6.13
C SER A 188 7.00 -13.58 -5.87
N PHE A 189 7.54 -13.00 -6.93
CA PHE A 189 8.18 -11.70 -6.80
C PHE A 189 7.11 -10.66 -6.44
N ALA A 190 7.27 -9.99 -5.29
CA ALA A 190 6.43 -8.86 -4.91
C ALA A 190 6.51 -7.79 -6.02
N LYS A 191 5.43 -7.64 -6.78
CA LYS A 191 5.39 -6.70 -7.91
C LYS A 191 5.26 -5.27 -7.37
N ASN A 192 6.25 -4.42 -7.63
CA ASN A 192 6.20 -3.01 -7.24
C ASN A 192 5.32 -2.21 -8.22
N TYR A 193 4.03 -2.10 -7.91
CA TYR A 193 3.04 -1.40 -8.74
C TYR A 193 3.35 0.10 -8.90
N ASN A 194 3.95 0.74 -7.89
CA ASN A 194 4.26 2.16 -7.93
C ASN A 194 5.37 2.49 -8.93
N GLU A 195 6.38 1.62 -9.03
CA GLU A 195 7.40 1.73 -10.08
C GLU A 195 6.82 1.50 -11.47
N GLU A 196 5.88 0.56 -11.64
CA GLU A 196 5.21 0.34 -12.91
C GLU A 196 4.42 1.58 -13.37
N MET A 197 3.73 2.24 -12.44
CA MET A 197 2.98 3.48 -12.72
C MET A 197 3.90 4.67 -13.00
N ALA A 198 5.06 4.74 -12.34
CA ALA A 198 6.04 5.82 -12.51
C ALA A 198 6.83 5.76 -13.83
N ARG A 199 6.84 4.62 -14.54
CA ARG A 199 7.56 4.50 -15.83
C ARG A 199 6.96 5.42 -16.89
N PRO A 200 7.78 6.14 -17.69
CA PRO A 200 7.27 7.03 -18.73
C PRO A 200 6.42 6.27 -19.76
N SER A 201 5.25 6.82 -20.09
CA SER A 201 4.32 6.29 -21.11
C SER A 201 3.78 7.43 -21.94
N ALA A 202 3.37 7.13 -23.18
CA ALA A 202 2.69 8.08 -24.06
C ALA A 202 1.33 8.52 -23.50
N THR A 203 0.72 7.72 -22.63
CA THR A 203 -0.56 8.01 -21.97
C THR A 203 -0.40 8.22 -20.47
N LYS A 204 -1.12 9.20 -19.91
CA LYS A 204 -1.21 9.47 -18.46
C LYS A 204 -2.23 8.58 -17.74
N VAL A 205 -2.95 7.73 -18.48
CA VAL A 205 -3.93 6.76 -17.94
C VAL A 205 -3.23 5.44 -17.64
N ARG A 206 -3.37 4.94 -16.40
CA ARG A 206 -2.78 3.70 -15.89
C ARG A 206 -3.88 2.74 -15.46
N LYS A 207 -3.73 1.47 -15.85
CA LYS A 207 -4.60 0.35 -15.43
C LYS A 207 -3.76 -0.78 -14.83
N PRO A 208 -3.24 -0.63 -13.61
CA PRO A 208 -2.39 -1.64 -12.97
C PRO A 208 -3.18 -2.91 -12.64
N SER A 209 -2.61 -4.10 -12.87
CA SER A 209 -3.25 -5.35 -12.46
C SER A 209 -2.76 -5.79 -11.08
N PHE A 210 -3.64 -5.84 -10.08
CA PHE A 210 -3.34 -6.24 -8.70
C PHE A 210 -3.62 -7.72 -8.43
N SER A 211 -3.41 -8.60 -9.42
CA SER A 211 -3.86 -10.01 -9.37
C SER A 211 -3.27 -10.84 -8.23
N THR A 212 -2.12 -10.44 -7.67
CA THR A 212 -1.43 -11.13 -6.56
C THR A 212 -1.41 -10.33 -5.27
N ALA A 213 -1.93 -9.10 -5.26
CA ALA A 213 -1.88 -8.23 -4.08
C ALA A 213 -3.04 -8.52 -3.12
N LYS A 214 -2.78 -8.42 -1.81
CA LYS A 214 -3.81 -8.44 -0.77
C LYS A 214 -4.30 -7.03 -0.41
N ASP A 215 -3.44 -6.05 -0.59
CA ASP A 215 -3.68 -4.63 -0.31
C ASP A 215 -3.41 -3.78 -1.54
N ILE A 216 -4.14 -2.67 -1.66
CA ILE A 216 -3.92 -1.65 -2.67
C ILE A 216 -3.17 -0.50 -2.00
N ALA A 217 -1.91 -0.28 -2.39
CA ALA A 217 -1.09 0.82 -1.89
C ALA A 217 -0.51 1.63 -3.07
N ILE A 218 -1.04 2.84 -3.27
CA ILE A 218 -0.60 3.77 -4.31
C ILE A 218 0.01 4.97 -3.62
N PHE A 219 1.26 5.29 -3.97
CA PHE A 219 1.94 6.43 -3.37
C PHE A 219 2.84 7.20 -4.33
N GLY A 220 3.05 8.49 -4.03
CA GLY A 220 4.04 9.34 -4.68
C GLY A 220 3.75 9.65 -6.15
N GLN A 221 2.48 9.61 -6.56
CA GLN A 221 2.09 9.83 -7.95
C GLN A 221 1.70 11.29 -8.18
N ASP A 222 2.10 11.84 -9.33
CA ASP A 222 1.79 13.19 -9.75
C ASP A 222 1.28 13.21 -11.19
N GLY A 223 0.10 13.77 -11.41
CA GLY A 223 -0.42 13.99 -12.76
C GLY A 223 -0.78 12.70 -13.50
N LEU A 224 -1.33 11.70 -12.78
CA LEU A 224 -1.77 10.43 -13.37
C LEU A 224 -3.28 10.19 -13.18
N HIS A 225 -3.87 9.52 -14.17
CA HIS A 225 -5.21 8.96 -14.07
C HIS A 225 -5.08 7.45 -13.86
N ILE A 226 -5.40 6.96 -12.67
CA ILE A 226 -5.24 5.56 -12.27
C ILE A 226 -6.63 4.94 -12.15
N ILE A 227 -6.92 3.94 -12.97
CA ILE A 227 -8.18 3.20 -12.92
C ILE A 227 -7.85 1.77 -12.49
N LEU A 228 -8.42 1.33 -11.38
CA LEU A 228 -8.21 -0.02 -10.90
C LEU A 228 -9.11 -0.98 -11.68
N PRO A 229 -8.53 -2.01 -12.34
CA PRO A 229 -9.31 -3.01 -13.04
C PRO A 229 -10.03 -3.94 -12.05
N SER A 230 -11.06 -4.64 -12.50
CA SER A 230 -11.82 -5.62 -11.69
C SER A 230 -10.94 -6.70 -11.04
N SER A 231 -9.76 -7.01 -11.62
CA SER A 231 -8.79 -7.92 -10.99
C SER A 231 -8.27 -7.45 -9.62
N ALA A 232 -8.39 -6.15 -9.32
CA ALA A 232 -8.01 -5.55 -8.03
C ALA A 232 -9.03 -5.81 -6.91
N SER A 233 -10.21 -6.36 -7.23
CA SER A 233 -11.20 -6.83 -6.24
C SER A 233 -10.68 -7.90 -5.27
N ARG A 234 -9.55 -8.54 -5.60
CA ARG A 234 -8.86 -9.51 -4.72
C ARG A 234 -8.00 -8.84 -3.64
N ALA A 235 -7.71 -7.56 -3.80
CA ALA A 235 -6.80 -6.78 -2.96
C ALA A 235 -7.56 -5.84 -1.99
N THR A 236 -8.62 -6.35 -1.37
CA THR A 236 -9.57 -5.57 -0.55
C THR A 236 -9.23 -5.53 0.94
N SER A 237 -8.08 -6.09 1.36
CA SER A 237 -7.73 -6.11 2.79
C SER A 237 -7.43 -4.70 3.33
N SER A 238 -6.84 -3.82 2.51
CA SER A 238 -6.61 -2.41 2.86
C SER A 238 -6.43 -1.57 1.59
N GLY A 239 -7.03 -0.38 1.57
CA GLY A 239 -6.79 0.65 0.55
C GLY A 239 -5.95 1.79 1.13
N ARG A 240 -4.79 2.08 0.55
CA ARG A 240 -3.88 3.15 0.98
C ARG A 240 -3.48 4.02 -0.20
N LEU A 241 -3.84 5.30 -0.13
CA LEU A 241 -3.44 6.31 -1.11
C LEU A 241 -2.63 7.40 -0.39
N THR A 242 -1.39 7.62 -0.78
CA THR A 242 -0.49 8.54 -0.06
C THR A 242 0.32 9.42 -1.00
N ASP A 243 0.56 10.69 -0.66
CA ASP A 243 1.42 11.59 -1.44
C ASP A 243 0.99 11.70 -2.92
N LEU A 244 -0.30 11.95 -3.17
CA LEU A 244 -0.86 12.06 -4.53
C LEU A 244 -1.12 13.51 -4.89
N LYS A 245 -0.71 13.93 -6.09
CA LYS A 245 -0.92 15.30 -6.58
C LYS A 245 -1.50 15.31 -7.98
N ARG A 246 -2.55 16.10 -8.22
CA ARG A 246 -3.15 16.23 -9.57
C ARG A 246 -3.52 14.88 -10.17
N CYS A 247 -4.01 13.96 -9.34
CA CYS A 247 -4.33 12.60 -9.77
C CYS A 247 -5.84 12.39 -9.84
N VAL A 248 -6.26 11.51 -10.74
CA VAL A 248 -7.60 10.91 -10.70
C VAL A 248 -7.40 9.45 -10.36
N VAL A 249 -7.98 8.97 -9.26
CA VAL A 249 -7.91 7.56 -8.87
C VAL A 249 -9.32 7.02 -8.84
N ASP A 250 -9.64 6.10 -9.74
CA ASP A 250 -10.92 5.43 -9.83
C ASP A 250 -10.81 3.97 -9.41
N MET A 251 -11.35 3.66 -8.24
CA MET A 251 -11.41 2.32 -7.65
C MET A 251 -12.82 1.71 -7.72
N SER A 252 -13.78 2.40 -8.32
CA SER A 252 -15.19 1.99 -8.33
C SER A 252 -15.40 0.63 -9.00
N LEU A 253 -14.71 0.37 -10.12
CA LEU A 253 -14.81 -0.89 -10.87
C LEU A 253 -14.24 -2.10 -10.12
N ALA A 254 -13.28 -1.86 -9.22
CA ALA A 254 -12.70 -2.92 -8.40
C ALA A 254 -13.55 -3.26 -7.16
N LEU A 255 -14.48 -2.37 -6.79
CA LEU A 255 -15.24 -2.40 -5.55
C LEU A 255 -16.75 -2.33 -5.80
N SER A 256 -17.18 -2.70 -7.01
CA SER A 256 -18.59 -2.80 -7.37
C SER A 256 -19.17 -4.12 -6.87
N GLY A 257 -20.36 -4.09 -6.25
CA GLY A 257 -21.04 -5.28 -5.71
C GLY A 257 -20.45 -5.72 -4.37
N ASN A 258 -20.19 -7.02 -4.20
CA ASN A 258 -19.86 -7.64 -2.90
C ASN A 258 -18.38 -7.46 -2.48
N THR A 259 -17.66 -6.52 -3.09
CA THR A 259 -16.22 -6.34 -2.86
C THR A 259 -15.99 -4.98 -2.24
N SER A 260 -15.36 -4.94 -1.08
CA SER A 260 -15.26 -3.73 -0.27
C SER A 260 -13.99 -3.76 0.56
N PHE A 261 -13.38 -2.60 0.78
CA PHE A 261 -12.19 -2.52 1.60
C PHE A 261 -12.52 -2.77 3.08
N ALA A 262 -11.67 -3.49 3.80
CA ALA A 262 -11.80 -3.57 5.25
C ALA A 262 -11.44 -2.23 5.93
N ASN A 263 -10.53 -1.45 5.36
CA ASN A 263 -10.15 -0.11 5.81
C ASN A 263 -9.60 0.71 4.64
N LEU A 264 -9.75 2.04 4.73
CA LEU A 264 -9.22 2.99 3.77
C LEU A 264 -8.40 4.07 4.48
N ALA A 265 -7.20 4.36 3.98
CA ALA A 265 -6.38 5.47 4.43
C ALA A 265 -5.97 6.37 3.25
N LEU A 266 -6.38 7.62 3.30
CA LEU A 266 -6.03 8.68 2.36
C LEU A 266 -5.13 9.68 3.08
N LYS A 267 -3.89 9.89 2.61
CA LYS A 267 -2.92 10.76 3.28
C LYS A 267 -2.19 11.67 2.30
N ASN A 268 -2.08 12.96 2.63
CA ASN A 268 -1.31 13.94 1.86
C ASN A 268 -1.69 13.95 0.36
N ILE A 269 -2.94 14.33 0.07
CA ILE A 269 -3.48 14.35 -1.30
C ILE A 269 -3.83 15.78 -1.67
N GLU A 270 -3.37 16.25 -2.84
CA GLU A 270 -3.59 17.62 -3.29
C GLU A 270 -4.16 17.64 -4.71
N LYS A 271 -5.14 18.51 -4.98
CA LYS A 271 -5.69 18.76 -6.34
C LYS A 271 -6.10 17.49 -7.07
N SER A 272 -6.69 16.53 -6.36
CA SER A 272 -6.98 15.21 -6.91
C SER A 272 -8.46 14.83 -6.78
N LEU A 273 -8.90 13.88 -7.61
CA LEU A 273 -10.20 13.24 -7.51
C LEU A 273 -9.98 11.78 -7.12
N ILE A 274 -10.57 11.35 -6.01
CA ILE A 274 -10.48 9.98 -5.51
C ILE A 274 -11.87 9.37 -5.46
N VAL A 275 -12.13 8.36 -6.29
CA VAL A 275 -13.33 7.52 -6.22
C VAL A 275 -12.94 6.22 -5.53
N ALA A 276 -13.20 6.16 -4.22
CA ALA A 276 -12.68 5.10 -3.35
C ALA A 276 -13.55 3.84 -3.27
N GLY A 277 -14.82 3.92 -3.68
CA GLY A 277 -15.77 2.80 -3.59
C GLY A 277 -16.25 2.51 -2.17
N ASN A 278 -16.64 1.27 -1.90
CA ASN A 278 -17.21 0.84 -0.63
C ASN A 278 -16.16 0.34 0.38
N VAL A 279 -16.33 0.72 1.65
CA VAL A 279 -15.44 0.39 2.76
C VAL A 279 -16.28 -0.19 3.92
N THR A 280 -16.07 -1.47 4.23
CA THR A 280 -16.76 -2.18 5.31
C THR A 280 -16.28 -1.77 6.71
N GLY A 281 -15.21 -0.99 6.81
CA GLY A 281 -14.68 -0.49 8.07
C GLY A 281 -14.48 1.03 8.08
N PRO A 282 -13.45 1.52 8.79
CA PRO A 282 -13.18 2.95 8.87
C PRO A 282 -12.44 3.47 7.64
N ALA A 283 -12.78 4.69 7.25
CA ALA A 283 -12.01 5.52 6.33
C ALA A 283 -11.33 6.66 7.10
N HIS A 284 -10.00 6.70 7.00
CA HIS A 284 -9.16 7.75 7.57
C HIS A 284 -8.67 8.66 6.45
N ILE A 285 -8.95 9.96 6.57
CA ILE A 285 -8.60 10.95 5.57
C ILE A 285 -7.78 12.03 6.27
N THR A 286 -6.52 12.21 5.86
CA THR A 286 -5.59 13.11 6.56
C THR A 286 -4.80 13.96 5.58
N GLY A 287 -4.75 15.27 5.81
CA GLY A 287 -3.91 16.16 5.00
C GLY A 287 -4.35 16.23 3.53
N VAL A 288 -5.66 16.30 3.27
CA VAL A 288 -6.18 16.42 1.90
C VAL A 288 -6.58 17.87 1.61
N SER A 289 -6.18 18.39 0.45
CA SER A 289 -6.52 19.75 0.06
C SER A 289 -6.94 19.91 -1.39
N ASP A 290 -7.88 20.84 -1.63
CA ASP A 290 -8.37 21.24 -2.95
C ASP A 290 -8.79 20.03 -3.81
N SER A 291 -9.47 19.06 -3.21
CA SER A 291 -9.71 17.74 -3.79
C SER A 291 -11.16 17.29 -3.64
N ILE A 292 -11.53 16.26 -4.40
CA ILE A 292 -12.85 15.62 -4.30
C ILE A 292 -12.65 14.17 -3.89
N ILE A 293 -13.41 13.72 -2.89
CA ILE A 293 -13.40 12.35 -2.39
C ILE A 293 -14.81 11.77 -2.52
N VAL A 294 -14.92 10.58 -3.10
CA VAL A 294 -16.16 9.82 -3.21
C VAL A 294 -15.97 8.50 -2.48
N VAL A 295 -16.72 8.26 -1.41
CA VAL A 295 -16.54 7.07 -0.56
C VAL A 295 -17.85 6.66 0.13
N ALA A 296 -18.08 5.35 0.22
CA ALA A 296 -19.07 4.77 1.11
C ALA A 296 -18.34 4.05 2.25
N ALA A 297 -18.66 4.36 3.51
CA ALA A 297 -17.98 3.76 4.66
C ALA A 297 -18.89 3.67 5.89
N ARG A 298 -18.54 2.82 6.86
CA ARG A 298 -19.28 2.78 8.13
C ARG A 298 -18.87 3.90 9.08
N GLN A 299 -17.61 4.29 9.07
CA GLN A 299 -17.03 5.32 9.93
C GLN A 299 -16.06 6.15 9.09
N VAL A 300 -16.12 7.47 9.22
CA VAL A 300 -15.24 8.39 8.51
C VAL A 300 -14.61 9.37 9.50
N ARG A 301 -13.28 9.44 9.49
CA ARG A 301 -12.49 10.38 10.29
C ARG A 301 -11.62 11.21 9.37
N ILE A 302 -11.75 12.53 9.48
CA ILE A 302 -11.10 13.49 8.59
C ILE A 302 -10.27 14.44 9.46
N HIS A 303 -9.00 14.59 9.12
CA HIS A 303 -8.03 15.37 9.87
C HIS A 303 -7.22 16.27 8.94
N GLU A 304 -6.94 17.52 9.34
CA GLU A 304 -6.06 18.44 8.60
C GLU A 304 -6.46 18.63 7.12
N CYS A 305 -7.76 18.70 6.81
CA CYS A 305 -8.24 18.83 5.44
C CYS A 305 -8.75 20.24 5.11
N LYS A 306 -8.56 20.68 3.87
CA LYS A 306 -8.94 22.04 3.44
C LYS A 306 -9.50 22.11 2.03
N ASN A 307 -10.62 22.81 1.85
CA ASN A 307 -11.27 22.97 0.54
C ASN A 307 -11.55 21.60 -0.13
N VAL A 308 -12.22 20.71 0.58
CA VAL A 308 -12.48 19.35 0.09
C VAL A 308 -13.99 19.12 -0.02
N ASP A 309 -14.40 18.61 -1.18
CA ASP A 309 -15.77 18.14 -1.37
C ASP A 309 -15.80 16.63 -1.16
N ILE A 310 -16.70 16.18 -0.29
CA ILE A 310 -16.84 14.78 0.06
C ILE A 310 -18.25 14.32 -0.32
N TYR A 311 -18.30 13.43 -1.30
CA TYR A 311 -19.48 12.65 -1.64
C TYR A 311 -19.48 11.38 -0.79
N LEU A 312 -20.44 11.30 0.13
CA LEU A 312 -20.37 10.36 1.24
C LEU A 312 -21.67 9.56 1.40
N HIS A 313 -21.51 8.26 1.62
CA HIS A 313 -22.47 7.45 2.35
C HIS A 313 -21.79 7.06 3.67
N CYS A 314 -22.38 7.43 4.82
CA CYS A 314 -21.84 7.05 6.12
C CYS A 314 -22.92 6.46 7.04
N SER A 315 -22.65 5.30 7.63
CA SER A 315 -23.56 4.66 8.60
C SER A 315 -23.54 5.31 9.99
N SER A 316 -22.57 6.19 10.24
CA SER A 316 -22.39 6.93 11.50
C SER A 316 -22.08 8.40 11.20
N HIS A 317 -22.01 9.25 12.23
CA HIS A 317 -21.59 10.63 12.07
C HIS A 317 -20.13 10.70 11.60
N PRO A 318 -19.84 11.36 10.47
CA PRO A 318 -18.47 11.67 10.08
C PRO A 318 -17.85 12.63 11.09
N ILE A 319 -16.58 12.41 11.45
CA ILE A 319 -15.87 13.26 12.41
C ILE A 319 -14.81 14.05 11.65
N ILE A 320 -14.78 15.38 11.85
CA ILE A 320 -13.73 16.26 11.33
C ILE A 320 -12.91 16.86 12.48
N GLU A 321 -11.64 17.10 12.23
CA GLU A 321 -10.70 17.76 13.15
C GLU A 321 -9.65 18.56 12.37
N ASP A 322 -9.33 19.78 12.81
CA ASP A 322 -8.39 20.69 12.11
C ASP A 322 -8.71 20.90 10.62
N CYS A 323 -9.99 20.88 10.28
CA CYS A 323 -10.46 21.04 8.91
C CYS A 323 -11.00 22.45 8.64
N SER A 324 -11.03 22.85 7.37
CA SER A 324 -11.66 24.12 6.95
C SER A 324 -12.25 24.05 5.55
N ASN A 325 -13.40 24.69 5.35
CA ASN A 325 -14.11 24.71 4.06
C ASN A 325 -14.35 23.28 3.50
N MET A 326 -14.86 22.40 4.36
CA MET A 326 -15.29 21.06 3.99
C MET A 326 -16.73 21.12 3.47
N ARG A 327 -17.04 20.47 2.35
CA ARG A 327 -18.39 20.44 1.79
C ARG A 327 -18.85 19.01 1.60
N PHE A 328 -19.97 18.64 2.22
CA PHE A 328 -20.49 17.28 2.18
C PHE A 328 -21.68 17.16 1.23
N ALA A 329 -21.76 16.06 0.50
CA ALA A 329 -22.84 15.72 -0.42
C ALA A 329 -23.22 14.25 -0.27
N PRO A 330 -24.47 13.86 -0.59
CA PRO A 330 -24.83 12.46 -0.63
C PRO A 330 -24.02 11.75 -1.73
N LEU A 331 -23.75 10.46 -1.51
CA LEU A 331 -23.10 9.62 -2.51
C LEU A 331 -23.93 9.60 -3.82
N PRO A 332 -23.30 9.73 -5.01
CA PRO A 332 -24.01 9.60 -6.27
C PRO A 332 -24.66 8.22 -6.41
N ALA A 333 -25.87 8.17 -6.95
CA ALA A 333 -26.66 6.93 -7.07
C ALA A 333 -25.93 5.81 -7.82
N HIS A 334 -25.00 6.15 -8.71
CA HIS A 334 -24.19 5.18 -9.44
C HIS A 334 -23.25 4.36 -8.53
N PHE A 335 -22.83 4.93 -7.40
CA PHE A 335 -21.94 4.27 -6.43
C PHE A 335 -22.69 3.74 -5.21
N ASP A 336 -23.99 3.99 -5.10
CA ASP A 336 -24.80 3.55 -3.98
C ASP A 336 -25.19 2.08 -4.16
N THR A 337 -24.52 1.20 -3.42
CA THR A 337 -24.89 -0.21 -3.34
C THR A 337 -26.12 -0.31 -2.45
N GLN A 338 -27.25 -0.79 -2.98
CA GLN A 338 -28.52 -0.98 -2.26
C GLN A 338 -28.45 -2.09 -1.19
N GLU A 339 -27.41 -2.12 -0.36
CA GLU A 339 -27.28 -3.06 0.75
C GLU A 339 -27.82 -2.40 2.02
N ASP A 340 -28.97 -2.92 2.46
CA ASP A 340 -29.77 -2.59 3.65
C ASP A 340 -30.11 -1.09 3.86
N PRO A 341 -31.27 -0.77 4.46
CA PRO A 341 -31.64 0.60 4.82
C PRO A 341 -30.81 1.09 6.03
N VAL A 342 -29.48 1.06 5.92
CA VAL A 342 -28.58 1.65 6.90
C VAL A 342 -28.74 3.16 6.81
N LYS A 343 -29.01 3.79 7.95
CA LYS A 343 -29.25 5.22 8.05
C LYS A 343 -28.03 6.00 7.57
N ASN A 344 -28.12 6.58 6.38
CA ASN A 344 -27.09 7.44 5.84
C ASN A 344 -27.05 8.78 6.61
N GLN A 345 -25.91 9.08 7.23
CA GLN A 345 -25.67 10.22 8.13
C GLN A 345 -24.56 11.14 7.58
N TRP A 346 -24.42 11.20 6.26
CA TRP A 346 -23.44 12.06 5.58
C TRP A 346 -23.55 13.56 5.93
N ASP A 347 -24.73 14.00 6.36
CA ASP A 347 -25.07 15.40 6.69
C ASP A 347 -24.94 15.74 8.18
N GLN A 348 -24.63 14.76 9.04
CA GLN A 348 -24.48 14.91 10.48
C GLN A 348 -23.00 14.82 10.86
N VAL A 349 -22.26 15.89 10.56
CA VAL A 349 -20.81 15.95 10.76
C VAL A 349 -20.46 16.53 12.13
N ASP A 350 -19.71 15.76 12.91
CA ASP A 350 -19.20 16.16 14.22
C ASP A 350 -17.82 16.84 14.08
N ASP A 351 -17.74 18.14 14.40
CA ASP A 351 -16.48 18.87 14.44
C ASP A 351 -15.87 18.82 15.85
N PHE A 352 -14.84 18.00 16.00
CA PHE A 352 -14.27 17.66 17.31
C PHE A 352 -13.69 18.86 18.06
N LYS A 353 -13.15 19.86 17.34
CA LYS A 353 -12.54 21.05 17.96
C LYS A 353 -13.50 22.22 18.10
N TRP A 354 -14.74 22.08 17.63
CA TRP A 354 -15.75 23.13 17.75
C TRP A 354 -16.61 22.94 19.01
N LEU A 355 -16.14 23.48 20.14
CA LEU A 355 -16.81 23.34 21.44
C LEU A 355 -17.96 24.34 21.68
N LYS A 356 -18.40 25.05 20.64
CA LYS A 356 -19.44 26.08 20.75
C LYS A 356 -20.81 25.52 20.41
N SER A 357 -21.86 26.19 20.88
CA SER A 357 -23.26 25.82 20.59
C SER A 357 -23.73 26.22 19.19
N GLU A 358 -23.01 27.13 18.53
CA GLU A 358 -23.31 27.54 17.15
C GLU A 358 -22.82 26.47 16.15
N PRO A 359 -23.41 26.38 14.94
CA PRO A 359 -22.92 25.47 13.90
C PRO A 359 -21.45 25.73 13.57
N SER A 360 -20.67 24.67 13.35
CA SER A 360 -19.27 24.82 12.95
C SER A 360 -19.16 25.52 11.60
N PRO A 361 -18.30 26.53 11.44
CA PRO A 361 -18.01 27.17 10.16
C PRO A 361 -17.06 26.35 9.28
N ASN A 362 -16.49 25.25 9.81
CA ASN A 362 -15.46 24.47 9.12
C ASN A 362 -16.04 23.53 8.06
N TRP A 363 -17.34 23.28 8.11
CA TRP A 363 -18.04 22.45 7.14
C TRP A 363 -19.40 23.00 6.74
N SER A 364 -19.89 22.58 5.59
CA SER A 364 -21.25 22.87 5.13
C SER A 364 -21.77 21.75 4.23
N ILE A 365 -23.05 21.79 3.92
CA ILE A 365 -23.63 20.96 2.85
C ILE A 365 -23.24 21.58 1.50
N LEU A 366 -22.86 20.74 0.53
CA LEU A 366 -22.65 21.14 -0.86
C LEU A 366 -24.03 21.36 -1.53
N PRO A 367 -24.32 22.60 -2.00
CA PRO A 367 -25.58 22.91 -2.68
C PRO A 367 -25.80 22.04 -3.91
N GLU A 368 -27.05 21.69 -4.21
CA GLU A 368 -27.38 20.73 -5.27
C GLU A 368 -26.90 21.21 -6.65
N GLU A 369 -26.93 22.51 -6.88
CA GLU A 369 -26.51 23.16 -8.13
C GLU A 369 -25.00 23.12 -8.33
N GLN A 370 -24.24 22.93 -7.25
CA GLN A 370 -22.79 22.82 -7.27
C GLN A 370 -22.32 21.36 -7.30
N ARG A 371 -23.25 20.39 -7.17
CA ARG A 371 -22.91 18.97 -7.25
C ARG A 371 -22.61 18.59 -8.70
N LEU A 372 -21.62 17.71 -8.89
CA LEU A 372 -21.29 17.13 -10.18
C LEU A 372 -22.46 16.31 -10.72
N ALA A 373 -22.79 16.54 -12.00
CA ALA A 373 -23.84 15.80 -12.70
C ALA A 373 -23.48 14.32 -12.89
N ASP A 374 -24.49 13.44 -12.95
CA ASP A 374 -24.31 12.00 -13.09
C ASP A 374 -23.48 11.57 -14.31
N GLU A 375 -23.52 12.36 -15.38
CA GLU A 375 -22.72 12.13 -16.58
C GLU A 375 -21.20 12.21 -16.32
N ILE A 376 -20.77 13.00 -15.34
CA ILE A 376 -19.36 13.11 -14.96
C ILE A 376 -18.86 11.77 -14.44
N TRP A 377 -19.62 11.15 -13.53
CA TRP A 377 -19.26 9.88 -12.90
C TRP A 377 -19.24 8.70 -13.88
N THR A 378 -20.14 8.71 -14.86
CA THR A 378 -20.33 7.58 -15.78
C THR A 378 -19.55 7.69 -17.08
N LYS A 379 -19.31 8.91 -17.59
CA LYS A 379 -18.66 9.14 -18.89
C LYS A 379 -17.27 9.74 -18.75
N VAL A 380 -17.08 10.72 -17.87
CA VAL A 380 -15.84 11.51 -17.80
C VAL A 380 -14.78 10.82 -16.94
N VAL A 381 -15.13 10.45 -15.71
CA VAL A 381 -14.19 9.84 -14.75
C VAL A 381 -13.61 8.51 -15.24
N PRO A 382 -14.38 7.58 -15.83
CA PRO A 382 -13.83 6.30 -16.33
C PRO A 382 -12.93 6.44 -17.57
N GLY A 383 -12.77 7.67 -18.10
CA GLY A 383 -11.96 7.99 -19.27
C GLY A 383 -12.78 8.05 -20.56
N GLU A 384 -13.36 9.22 -20.84
CA GLU A 384 -13.99 9.51 -22.12
C GLU A 384 -12.95 9.55 -23.24
N ARG A 385 -13.29 9.05 -24.44
CA ARG A 385 -12.38 9.10 -25.60
C ARG A 385 -12.03 10.55 -25.93
N GLY A 386 -10.74 10.87 -25.87
CA GLY A 386 -10.20 12.17 -26.27
C GLY A 386 -10.07 13.21 -25.15
N LYS A 387 -10.50 12.91 -23.92
CA LYS A 387 -10.23 13.77 -22.75
C LYS A 387 -8.95 13.35 -22.06
N ASP A 388 -8.10 14.33 -21.74
CA ASP A 388 -6.92 14.09 -20.93
C ASP A 388 -7.23 14.22 -19.42
N LEU A 389 -6.23 13.92 -18.59
CA LEU A 389 -6.35 14.06 -17.13
C LEU A 389 -6.73 15.49 -16.69
N HIS A 390 -6.18 16.50 -17.36
CA HIS A 390 -6.42 17.89 -17.02
C HIS A 390 -7.84 18.31 -17.37
N ASP A 391 -8.40 17.81 -18.48
CA ASP A 391 -9.79 18.00 -18.86
C ASP A 391 -10.74 17.39 -17.82
N ILE A 392 -10.41 16.20 -17.30
CA ILE A 392 -11.19 15.56 -16.23
C ILE A 392 -11.14 16.42 -14.96
N LEU A 393 -9.93 16.79 -14.49
CA LEU A 393 -9.76 17.61 -13.29
C LEU A 393 -10.43 18.99 -13.41
N ARG A 394 -10.49 19.56 -14.62
CA ARG A 394 -11.20 20.80 -14.91
C ARG A 394 -12.72 20.59 -14.89
N ALA A 395 -13.21 19.53 -15.52
CA ALA A 395 -14.64 19.21 -15.57
C ALA A 395 -15.23 18.98 -14.17
N VAL A 396 -14.43 18.43 -13.24
CA VAL A 396 -14.84 18.24 -11.84
C VAL A 396 -14.57 19.44 -10.94
N GLY A 397 -13.98 20.53 -11.46
CA GLY A 397 -13.74 21.75 -10.70
C GLY A 397 -12.52 21.74 -9.75
N VAL A 398 -11.70 20.69 -9.78
CA VAL A 398 -10.48 20.54 -8.96
C VAL A 398 -9.33 21.40 -9.51
N SER A 399 -9.25 21.56 -10.83
CA SER A 399 -8.29 22.48 -11.46
C SER A 399 -9.03 23.71 -11.99
N LYS A 400 -8.88 24.85 -11.31
CA LYS A 400 -9.29 26.16 -11.84
C LYS A 400 -8.22 26.71 -12.81
N GLN A 401 -8.65 27.51 -13.79
CA GLN A 401 -7.77 28.17 -14.78
C GLN A 401 -6.78 29.12 -14.14
#